data_AF-G5E387-F1
#
_entry.id   AF-G5E387-F1
#
_cell.length_a   1.000
_cell.length_b   1.000
_cell.length_c   1.000
_cell.angle_alpha   90.00
_cell.angle_beta   90.00
_cell.angle_gamma   90.00
#
_symmetry.space_group_name_H-M   'P 1'
#
loop_
_entity.id
_entity.type
_entity.pdbx_description
1 polymer ?
#
loop_
_entity_poly.entity_id
_entity_poly.type
_entity_poly.pdbx_seq_one_letter_code
_entity_poly.pdbx_strand_id
1 'polypeptide(L)'
;ELYCWKGDWGLPSVDVDCLAVLTYAKFSGAPLKIHKISNPWKSPSGQLPALKTKDDGVIFQPSKIITHLRKQKYNADYDLSA
;
A
#
# COMPACT_ATOMS: atom_id res chain seq x y z
N GLU A 1 -1.18 2.51 -8.41
CA GLU A 1 -1.76 1.15 -8.26
C GLU A 1 -0.97 0.42 -7.18
N LEU A 2 -1.64 -0.18 -6.20
CA LEU A 2 -0.99 -0.87 -5.09
C LEU A 2 -1.22 -2.38 -5.23
N TYR A 3 -0.15 -3.15 -5.27
CA TYR A 3 -0.19 -4.61 -5.27
C TYR A 3 0.04 -5.10 -3.85
N CYS A 4 -0.88 -5.91 -3.33
CA CYS A 4 -0.83 -6.46 -1.98
C CYS A 4 -1.12 -7.96 -1.99
N TRP A 5 -0.65 -8.67 -0.98
CA TRP A 5 -1.05 -10.04 -0.73
C TRP A 5 -2.56 -10.14 -0.52
N LYS A 6 -3.17 -11.13 -1.16
CA LYS A 6 -4.57 -11.45 -0.93
C LYS A 6 -4.79 -11.78 0.56
N GLY A 7 -5.85 -11.22 1.13
CA GLY A 7 -6.27 -11.51 2.49
C GLY A 7 -7.07 -12.80 2.61
N ASP A 8 -7.13 -13.33 3.83
CA ASP A 8 -7.95 -14.47 4.24
C ASP A 8 -8.35 -14.31 5.72
N TRP A 9 -9.24 -15.16 6.25
CA TRP A 9 -9.74 -15.12 7.64
C TRP A 9 -10.37 -13.77 8.05
N GLY A 10 -10.96 -13.05 7.09
CA GLY A 10 -11.53 -11.72 7.33
C GLY A 10 -10.51 -10.57 7.34
N LEU A 11 -9.22 -10.86 7.14
CA LEU A 11 -8.19 -9.83 7.02
C LEU A 11 -8.12 -9.27 5.60
N PRO A 12 -7.76 -7.98 5.43
CA PRO A 12 -7.59 -7.39 4.10
C PRO A 12 -6.34 -7.90 3.37
N SER A 13 -5.33 -8.40 4.09
CA SER A 13 -4.12 -9.07 3.59
C SER A 13 -3.59 -10.05 4.65
N VAL A 14 -2.91 -11.13 4.23
CA VAL A 14 -2.22 -12.07 5.13
C VAL A 14 -0.79 -11.63 5.49
N ASP A 15 -0.31 -10.56 4.86
CA ASP A 15 1.03 -10.03 5.04
C ASP A 15 1.00 -8.72 5.86
N VAL A 16 1.89 -8.61 6.84
CA VAL A 16 1.91 -7.50 7.82
C VAL A 16 2.25 -6.18 7.13
N ASP A 17 3.19 -6.20 6.19
CA ASP A 17 3.62 -5.01 5.45
C ASP A 17 2.51 -4.50 4.52
N CYS A 18 1.82 -5.41 3.84
CA CYS A 18 0.62 -5.09 3.07
C CYS A 18 -0.49 -4.52 3.95
N LEU A 19 -0.73 -5.10 5.13
CA LEU A 19 -1.72 -4.60 6.09
C LEU A 19 -1.40 -3.17 6.54
N ALA A 20 -0.14 -2.87 6.85
CA ALA A 20 0.29 -1.54 7.27
C ALA A 20 0.01 -0.49 6.18
N VAL A 21 0.39 -0.77 4.94
CA VAL A 21 0.19 0.14 3.81
C VAL A 21 -1.30 0.32 3.48
N LEU A 22 -2.07 -0.77 3.47
CA LEU A 22 -3.52 -0.71 3.23
C LEU A 22 -4.24 0.10 4.30
N THR A 23 -3.86 -0.09 5.56
CA THR A 23 -4.42 0.65 6.71
C THR A 23 -4.10 2.13 6.59
N TYR A 24 -2.84 2.47 6.30
CA TYR A 24 -2.41 3.85 6.09
C TYR A 24 -3.19 4.52 4.95
N ALA A 25 -3.30 3.86 3.80
CA ALA A 25 -4.04 4.36 2.65
C ALA A 25 -5.53 4.57 2.94
N LYS A 26 -6.12 3.70 3.77
CA LYS A 26 -7.51 3.82 4.20
C LYS A 26 -7.72 5.03 5.10
N PHE A 27 -6.83 5.27 6.06
CA PHE A 27 -6.92 6.43 6.96
C PHE A 27 -6.59 7.74 6.26
N SER A 28 -5.69 7.74 5.27
CA SER A 28 -5.36 8.96 4.51
C SER A 28 -6.34 9.27 3.38
N GLY A 29 -7.37 8.43 3.17
CA GLY A 29 -8.32 8.61 2.07
C GLY A 29 -7.69 8.52 0.68
N ALA A 30 -6.51 7.89 0.56
CA ALA A 30 -5.77 7.86 -0.70
C ALA A 30 -6.54 7.04 -1.76
N PRO A 31 -6.85 7.60 -2.94
CA PRO A 31 -7.54 6.90 -4.02
C PRO A 31 -6.57 5.93 -4.70
N LEU A 32 -6.36 4.77 -4.07
CA LEU A 32 -5.48 3.72 -4.58
C LEU A 32 -6.30 2.59 -5.20
N LYS A 33 -5.95 2.24 -6.44
CA LYS A 33 -6.41 0.99 -7.05
C LYS A 33 -5.61 -0.17 -6.46
N ILE A 34 -6.27 -1.00 -5.65
CA ILE A 34 -5.67 -2.13 -4.94
C ILE A 34 -5.82 -3.40 -5.79
N HIS A 35 -4.70 -4.04 -6.09
CA HIS A 35 -4.62 -5.33 -6.75
C HIS A 35 -4.18 -6.39 -5.74
N LYS A 36 -5.12 -7.24 -5.32
CA LYS A 36 -4.84 -8.36 -4.41
C LYS A 36 -4.33 -9.53 -5.22
N ILE A 37 -3.09 -9.95 -4.96
CA ILE A 37 -2.45 -11.06 -5.65
C ILE A 37 -2.05 -12.15 -4.65
N SER A 38 -2.09 -13.40 -5.09
CA SER A 38 -1.70 -14.58 -4.30
C SER A 38 -0.36 -15.18 -4.75
N ASN A 39 0.31 -14.52 -5.69
CA ASN A 39 1.60 -14.97 -6.23
C ASN A 39 2.56 -13.77 -6.35
N PRO A 40 3.65 -13.72 -5.56
CA PRO A 40 4.66 -12.66 -5.61
C PRO A 40 5.32 -12.48 -6.97
N TRP A 41 5.43 -13.55 -7.77
CA TRP A 41 5.99 -13.51 -9.13
C TRP A 41 5.11 -12.72 -10.11
N LYS A 42 3.86 -12.40 -9.73
CA LYS A 42 2.99 -11.48 -10.47
C LYS A 42 3.17 -10.02 -10.04
N SER A 43 3.95 -9.75 -9.00
CA SER A 43 4.31 -8.38 -8.63
C SER A 43 5.45 -7.89 -9.51
N PRO A 44 5.48 -6.60 -9.90
CA PRO A 44 6.52 -6.06 -10.77
C PRO A 44 7.94 -6.10 -10.18
N SER A 45 8.09 -6.39 -8.89
CA SER A 45 9.38 -6.47 -8.19
C SER A 45 9.67 -7.85 -7.56
N GLY A 46 8.74 -8.81 -7.62
CA GLY A 46 8.84 -10.08 -6.89
C GLY A 46 8.61 -9.97 -5.38
N GLN A 47 8.39 -8.76 -4.85
CA GLN A 47 8.10 -8.49 -3.44
C GLN A 47 6.78 -7.74 -3.30
N LEU A 48 6.13 -7.89 -2.14
CA LEU A 48 4.87 -7.23 -1.79
C LEU A 48 5.00 -6.63 -0.39
N PRO A 49 4.38 -5.47 -0.11
CA PRO A 49 3.55 -4.66 -1.00
C PRO A 49 4.36 -3.89 -2.06
N ALA A 50 3.78 -3.65 -3.23
CA ALA A 50 4.40 -2.87 -4.30
C ALA A 50 3.46 -1.75 -4.78
N LEU A 51 3.88 -0.50 -4.65
CA LEU A 51 3.21 0.67 -5.21
C LEU A 51 3.80 0.98 -6.59
N LYS A 52 2.98 0.88 -7.63
CA LYS A 52 3.28 1.35 -8.97
C LYS A 52 2.68 2.74 -9.17
N THR A 53 3.54 3.72 -9.42
CA THR A 53 3.21 5.12 -9.71
C THR A 53 3.59 5.43 -11.15
N LYS A 54 2.88 6.40 -11.77
CA LYS A 54 3.16 6.80 -13.15
C LYS A 54 4.53 7.49 -13.27
N ASP A 55 4.88 8.29 -12.25
CA ASP A 55 6.05 9.16 -12.26
C ASP A 55 7.28 8.53 -11.57
N ASP A 56 7.09 7.83 -10.44
CA ASP A 56 8.17 7.30 -9.58
C ASP A 56 8.51 5.80 -9.80
N GLY A 57 7.92 5.17 -10.81
CA GLY A 57 8.14 3.73 -11.07
C GLY A 57 7.51 2.82 -10.01
N VAL A 58 8.25 1.80 -9.54
CA VAL A 58 7.76 0.77 -8.60
C VAL A 58 8.49 0.88 -7.26
N ILE A 59 7.74 1.15 -6.19
CA ILE A 59 8.23 1.23 -4.81
C ILE A 59 7.74 0.01 -4.05
N PHE A 60 8.65 -0.74 -3.41
CA PHE A 60 8.34 -2.01 -2.75
C PHE A 60 8.60 -2.00 -1.24
N GLN A 61 9.22 -0.95 -0.70
CA GLN A 61 9.43 -0.81 0.74
C GLN A 61 8.22 -0.11 1.39
N PRO A 62 7.53 -0.72 2.37
CA PRO A 62 6.34 -0.15 3.01
C PRO A 62 6.55 1.27 3.53
N SER A 63 7.69 1.51 4.20
CA SER A 63 8.07 2.83 4.71
C SER A 63 8.21 3.88 3.61
N LYS A 64 8.77 3.50 2.45
CA LYS A 64 8.87 4.38 1.27
C LYS A 64 7.52 4.61 0.62
N ILE A 65 6.65 3.61 0.58
CA ILE A 65 5.27 3.75 0.07
C ILE A 65 4.50 4.77 0.93
N ILE A 66 4.53 4.62 2.25
CA ILE A 66 3.90 5.55 3.19
C ILE A 66 4.46 6.96 3.03
N THR A 67 5.79 7.09 2.96
CA THR A 67 6.45 8.38 2.73
C THR A 67 6.05 9.01 1.41
N HIS A 68 5.91 8.21 0.35
CA HIS A 68 5.46 8.69 -0.96
C HIS A 68 4.01 9.20 -0.89
N LEU A 69 3.10 8.45 -0.26
CA LEU A 69 1.71 8.89 -0.06
C LEU A 69 1.63 10.20 0.72
N ARG A 70 2.45 10.34 1.78
CA ARG A 70 2.58 11.58 2.56
C ARG A 70 3.02 12.78 1.71
N LYS A 71 4.02 12.59 0.84
CA LYS A 71 4.47 13.62 -0.12
C LYS A 71 3.38 14.05 -1.09
N GLN A 72 2.49 13.13 -1.46
CA GLN A 72 1.34 13.39 -2.33
C GLN A 72 0.14 14.01 -1.58
N LYS A 73 0.36 14.56 -0.38
CA LYS A 73 -0.66 15.16 0.51
C LYS A 73 -1.70 14.18 1.07
N TYR A 74 -1.49 12.87 0.93
CA TYR A 74 -2.31 11.86 1.60
C TYR A 74 -1.74 11.56 2.98
N ASN A 75 -1.92 12.52 3.89
CA ASN A 75 -1.51 12.39 5.28
C ASN A 75 -2.61 11.70 6.08
N ALA A 76 -2.28 10.57 6.71
CA ALA A 76 -3.19 9.90 7.66
C ALA A 76 -3.38 10.69 8.98
N ASP A 77 -2.55 11.71 9.23
CA ASP A 77 -2.65 12.59 10.42
C ASP A 77 -3.73 13.67 10.30
N TYR A 78 -4.42 13.79 9.16
CA TYR A 78 -5.41 14.86 8.95
C TYR A 78 -6.62 14.77 9.90
N ASP A 79 -6.91 13.58 10.44
CA ASP A 79 -8.00 13.33 11.39
C ASP A 79 -7.51 13.14 12.84
N LEU A 80 -6.19 13.27 13.09
CA LEU A 80 -5.61 13.25 14.42
C LEU A 80 -5.35 14.70 14.89
N SER A 81 -6.42 15.47 15.14
CA SER A 81 -6.31 16.58 16.09
C SER A 81 -6.27 15.98 17.49
N ALA A 82 -5.10 16.09 18.14
CA ALA A 82 -4.95 15.84 19.57
C ALA A 82 -5.72 16.88 20.40
#